data_AF-A0A1N6QGG1-F1
#
_entry.id   AF-A0A1N6QGG1-F1
#
_cell.length_a   1.000
_cell.length_b   1.000
_cell.length_c   1.000
_cell.angle_alpha   90.00
_cell.angle_beta   90.00
_cell.angle_gamma   90.00
#
_symmetry.space_group_name_H-M   'P 1'
#
loop_
_entity.id
_entity.type
_entity.pdbx_description
1 polymer ?
#
loop_
_entity_poly.entity_id
_entity_poly.type
_entity_poly.pdbx_seq_one_letter_code
_entity_poly.pdbx_strand_id
1 'polypeptide(L)'
;MREPWGKLDLPTGDSHHLIHHSADVAAVVHELLHLPGFRSRLDAAAGARVSDDGIACLAALAFLHDVGKLAPAFQAKGWPAGHGITPRDHLRCGWRWLKQEEPGDCLDGNALHLIRWPGLLEWFKVLFAHHGAPIAEPPETWATAAFNDPSDYNWKASERQMGRAMLAWFPQIATAAPPQPVPRLAHHFAGVLALADWIGSDRSVFGFVPDHDPHYYTKARGLARARLREIQLDTAPATLRGRADWSLLSDHPQPRAAQQKLAEIPLDETLVILEAETGSGKTEAALWRFAMLYQLICELYFGDSWARPPLAEPGPDEGADDLLLIAEAFARGNSKTDGFKSRVIPVPKAVKKTMLGSEAVELARDQIELITKVDIALRNGLALISAEGERDKVGKANYARTAPARDALQARADALFFPALWDKLAAGSETGRLAVHARLMRDMAAAARAAFERAAPAIPCASIMRPRAETRGRAALNRGIAAIFKESDMTEVEHA
;
A
#
# COMPACT_ATOMS: atom_id res chain seq x y z
N MET A 1 -34.07 -17.10 12.46
CA MET A 1 -34.30 -16.14 11.36
C MET A 1 -32.99 -15.93 10.64
N ARG A 2 -33.01 -15.60 9.35
CA ARG A 2 -31.80 -15.29 8.58
C ARG A 2 -31.19 -13.98 9.05
N GLU A 3 -29.86 -13.93 9.13
CA GLU A 3 -29.12 -12.70 9.38
C GLU A 3 -28.93 -11.90 8.08
N PRO A 4 -28.87 -10.56 8.14
CA PRO A 4 -28.67 -9.72 6.96
C PRO A 4 -27.21 -9.79 6.48
N TRP A 5 -26.99 -10.09 5.21
CA TRP A 5 -25.65 -10.03 4.60
C TRP A 5 -25.35 -8.65 4.00
N GLY A 6 -24.12 -8.17 4.20
CA GLY A 6 -23.55 -7.00 3.53
C GLY A 6 -22.73 -7.37 2.30
N LYS A 7 -22.05 -8.51 2.35
CA LYS A 7 -21.37 -9.16 1.21
C LYS A 7 -21.72 -10.64 1.17
N LEU A 8 -21.80 -11.21 -0.02
CA LEU A 8 -22.14 -12.62 -0.25
C LEU A 8 -21.32 -13.14 -1.43
N ASP A 9 -20.70 -14.29 -1.24
CA ASP A 9 -20.07 -15.08 -2.30
C ASP A 9 -21.08 -16.14 -2.77
N LEU A 10 -21.77 -15.87 -3.88
CA LEU A 10 -22.84 -16.75 -4.40
C LEU A 10 -22.37 -18.20 -4.66
N PRO A 11 -21.19 -18.44 -5.25
CA PRO A 11 -20.64 -19.79 -5.40
C PRO A 11 -20.47 -20.59 -4.11
N THR A 12 -19.94 -19.97 -3.05
CA THR A 12 -19.63 -20.70 -1.80
C THR A 12 -20.75 -20.63 -0.76
N GLY A 13 -21.61 -19.62 -0.85
CA GLY A 13 -22.60 -19.29 0.18
C GLY A 13 -22.00 -18.52 1.37
N ASP A 14 -20.69 -18.25 1.37
CA ASP A 14 -20.04 -17.50 2.43
C ASP A 14 -20.54 -16.05 2.43
N SER A 15 -20.80 -15.52 3.62
CA SER A 15 -21.34 -14.18 3.76
C SER A 15 -20.63 -13.39 4.84
N HIS A 16 -20.66 -12.07 4.66
CA HIS A 16 -20.28 -11.13 5.68
C HIS A 16 -21.49 -10.38 6.18
N HIS A 17 -21.72 -10.39 7.49
CA HIS A 17 -22.83 -9.72 8.15
C HIS A 17 -22.90 -8.24 7.76
N LEU A 18 -24.10 -7.71 7.52
CA LEU A 18 -24.31 -6.33 7.06
C LEU A 18 -23.72 -5.30 8.03
N ILE A 19 -24.00 -5.45 9.32
CA ILE A 19 -23.46 -4.57 10.37
C ILE A 19 -21.92 -4.59 10.36
N HIS A 20 -21.28 -5.71 10.06
CA HIS A 20 -19.82 -5.81 10.02
C HIS A 20 -19.24 -5.09 8.81
N HIS A 21 -19.81 -5.28 7.63
CA HIS A 21 -19.37 -4.52 6.46
C HIS A 21 -19.55 -3.01 6.66
N SER A 22 -20.69 -2.59 7.20
CA SER A 22 -20.92 -1.20 7.61
C SER A 22 -19.86 -0.71 8.61
N ALA A 23 -19.47 -1.55 9.57
CA ALA A 23 -18.44 -1.24 10.56
C ALA A 23 -17.05 -1.08 9.93
N ASP A 24 -16.71 -1.92 8.94
CA ASP A 24 -15.44 -1.86 8.20
C ASP A 24 -15.31 -0.54 7.45
N VAL A 25 -16.35 -0.15 6.70
CA VAL A 25 -16.37 1.14 5.98
C VAL A 25 -16.28 2.31 6.95
N ALA A 26 -17.04 2.28 8.04
CA ALA A 26 -16.98 3.33 9.07
C ALA A 26 -15.62 3.40 9.77
N ALA A 27 -14.99 2.26 10.02
CA ALA A 27 -13.63 2.19 10.59
C ALA A 27 -12.60 2.79 9.63
N VAL A 28 -12.70 2.50 8.33
CA VAL A 28 -11.82 3.09 7.31
C VAL A 28 -12.03 4.59 7.19
N VAL A 29 -13.28 5.08 7.15
CA VAL A 29 -13.56 6.53 7.16
C VAL A 29 -12.96 7.19 8.39
N HIS A 30 -13.17 6.62 9.57
CA HIS A 30 -12.63 7.17 10.81
C HIS A 30 -11.11 7.27 10.74
N GLU A 31 -10.41 6.19 10.37
CA GLU A 31 -8.95 6.19 10.34
C GLU A 31 -8.40 7.09 9.22
N LEU A 32 -9.01 7.10 8.03
CA LEU A 32 -8.64 7.99 6.94
C LEU A 32 -8.71 9.46 7.35
N LEU A 33 -9.82 9.90 7.96
CA LEU A 33 -10.02 11.30 8.35
C LEU A 33 -9.09 11.76 9.48
N HIS A 34 -8.41 10.83 10.17
CA HIS A 34 -7.36 11.16 11.15
C HIS A 34 -5.96 11.28 10.54
N LEU A 35 -5.76 10.88 9.28
CA LEU A 35 -4.48 11.05 8.59
C LEU A 35 -4.26 12.55 8.26
N PRO A 36 -3.04 13.10 8.46
CA PRO A 36 -2.81 14.54 8.34
C PRO A 36 -3.30 15.16 7.02
N GLY A 37 -3.03 14.49 5.89
CA GLY A 37 -3.44 14.96 4.57
C GLY A 37 -4.94 14.90 4.34
N PHE A 38 -5.65 13.95 4.94
CA PHE A 38 -7.11 13.86 4.86
C PHE A 38 -7.78 14.81 5.84
N ARG A 39 -7.23 14.95 7.06
CA ARG A 39 -7.69 15.90 8.08
C ARG A 39 -7.64 17.34 7.57
N SER A 40 -6.51 17.74 6.97
CA SER A 40 -6.36 19.06 6.37
C SER A 40 -7.39 19.32 5.25
N ARG A 41 -7.62 18.33 4.39
CA ARG A 41 -8.61 18.43 3.30
C ARG A 41 -10.04 18.47 3.84
N LEU A 42 -10.34 17.73 4.89
CA LEU A 42 -11.63 17.75 5.59
C LEU A 42 -11.89 19.14 6.19
N ASP A 43 -10.96 19.67 6.97
CA ASP A 43 -11.08 20.98 7.62
C ASP A 43 -11.25 22.08 6.58
N ALA A 44 -10.46 22.01 5.49
CA ALA A 44 -10.61 22.92 4.37
C ALA A 44 -12.01 22.78 3.74
N ALA A 45 -12.46 21.56 3.44
CA ALA A 45 -13.76 21.30 2.81
C ALA A 45 -14.94 21.76 3.67
N ALA A 46 -14.83 21.63 4.98
CA ALA A 46 -15.80 22.11 5.97
C ALA A 46 -15.73 23.64 6.18
N GLY A 47 -14.60 24.27 5.81
CA GLY A 47 -14.35 25.70 6.07
C GLY A 47 -13.98 26.03 7.51
N ALA A 48 -13.79 25.01 8.35
CA ALA A 48 -13.41 25.12 9.76
C ALA A 48 -12.82 23.79 10.24
N ARG A 49 -12.09 23.82 11.36
CA ARG A 49 -11.57 22.60 11.99
C ARG A 49 -12.72 21.72 12.46
N VAL A 50 -12.78 20.48 11.97
CA VAL A 50 -13.75 19.47 12.43
C VAL A 50 -13.19 18.82 13.69
N SER A 51 -14.00 18.69 14.74
CA SER A 51 -13.61 18.02 15.98
C SER A 51 -13.50 16.50 15.79
N ASP A 52 -12.79 15.83 16.69
CA ASP A 52 -12.68 14.36 16.64
C ASP A 52 -14.05 13.70 16.87
N ASP A 53 -14.92 14.29 17.71
CA ASP A 53 -16.32 13.87 17.83
C ASP A 53 -17.12 14.07 16.54
N GLY A 54 -16.87 15.17 15.81
CA GLY A 54 -17.46 15.38 14.49
C GLY A 54 -17.00 14.33 13.46
N ILE A 55 -15.74 13.89 13.53
CA ILE A 55 -15.22 12.78 12.71
C ILE A 55 -15.88 11.46 13.12
N ALA A 56 -16.08 11.21 14.41
CA ALA A 56 -16.82 10.04 14.88
C ALA A 56 -18.26 10.05 14.35
N CYS A 57 -18.94 11.20 14.32
CA CYS A 57 -20.26 11.33 13.70
C CYS A 57 -20.24 11.14 12.17
N LEU A 58 -19.19 11.59 11.46
CA LEU A 58 -19.01 11.29 10.03
C LEU A 58 -18.77 9.79 9.78
N ALA A 59 -18.03 9.10 10.66
CA ALA A 59 -17.89 7.65 10.60
C ALA A 59 -19.23 6.94 10.89
N ALA A 60 -20.02 7.45 11.84
CA ALA A 60 -21.37 6.94 12.12
C ALA A 60 -22.32 7.16 10.93
N LEU A 61 -22.19 8.24 10.15
CA LEU A 61 -22.90 8.38 8.88
C LEU A 61 -22.45 7.32 7.87
N ALA A 62 -21.14 7.10 7.72
CA ALA A 62 -20.61 6.08 6.82
C ALA A 62 -21.09 4.66 7.19
N PHE A 63 -21.30 4.38 8.47
CA PHE A 63 -21.89 3.12 8.94
C PHE A 63 -23.27 2.84 8.32
N LEU A 64 -24.04 3.88 7.99
CA LEU A 64 -25.37 3.79 7.39
C LEU A 64 -25.37 3.81 5.84
N HIS A 65 -24.20 3.87 5.18
CA HIS A 65 -24.14 4.00 3.71
C HIS A 65 -24.92 2.91 2.95
N ASP A 66 -24.95 1.71 3.54
CA ASP A 66 -25.57 0.51 3.00
C ASP A 66 -26.85 0.10 3.75
N VAL A 67 -27.47 1.00 4.52
CA VAL A 67 -28.68 0.71 5.33
C VAL A 67 -29.80 0.08 4.50
N GLY A 68 -29.93 0.45 3.22
CA GLY A 68 -30.93 -0.12 2.33
C GLY A 68 -30.72 -1.60 2.00
N LYS A 69 -29.57 -2.20 2.33
CA LYS A 69 -29.36 -3.65 2.27
C LYS A 69 -30.21 -4.40 3.29
N LEU A 70 -30.75 -3.74 4.32
CA LEU A 70 -31.73 -4.34 5.23
C LEU A 70 -33.01 -4.78 4.51
N ALA A 71 -33.35 -4.17 3.37
CA ALA A 71 -34.56 -4.48 2.65
C ALA A 71 -34.62 -5.97 2.25
N PRO A 72 -35.72 -6.68 2.55
CA PRO A 72 -35.96 -8.05 2.08
C PRO A 72 -35.70 -8.23 0.57
N ALA A 73 -36.12 -7.27 -0.26
CA ALA A 73 -35.88 -7.34 -1.69
C ALA A 73 -34.41 -7.16 -2.11
N PHE A 74 -33.56 -6.57 -1.27
CA PHE A 74 -32.11 -6.63 -1.49
C PHE A 74 -31.56 -8.00 -1.08
N GLN A 75 -31.91 -8.45 0.13
CA GLN A 75 -31.41 -9.71 0.71
C GLN A 75 -31.81 -10.94 -0.14
N ALA A 76 -32.97 -10.90 -0.78
CA ALA A 76 -33.49 -11.92 -1.70
C ALA A 76 -32.53 -12.28 -2.84
N LYS A 77 -31.59 -11.41 -3.21
CA LYS A 77 -30.53 -11.74 -4.19
C LYS A 77 -29.66 -12.92 -3.75
N GLY A 78 -29.54 -13.14 -2.45
CA GLY A 78 -28.78 -14.24 -1.86
C GLY A 78 -29.62 -15.45 -1.45
N TRP A 79 -30.93 -15.41 -1.65
CA TRP A 79 -31.84 -16.49 -1.21
C TRP A 79 -32.17 -17.45 -2.35
N PRO A 80 -32.34 -18.76 -2.07
CA PRO A 80 -32.79 -19.72 -3.07
C PRO A 80 -34.11 -19.29 -3.73
N ALA A 81 -34.14 -19.23 -5.06
CA ALA A 81 -35.29 -18.77 -5.88
C ALA A 81 -35.83 -17.36 -5.51
N GLY A 82 -35.04 -16.52 -4.82
CA GLY A 82 -35.44 -15.18 -4.38
C GLY A 82 -36.65 -15.15 -3.44
N HIS A 83 -37.13 -16.30 -2.95
CA HIS A 83 -38.39 -16.45 -2.20
C HIS A 83 -39.62 -15.84 -2.91
N GLY A 84 -39.61 -15.76 -4.24
CA GLY A 84 -40.68 -15.09 -5.00
C GLY A 84 -40.72 -13.57 -4.82
N ILE A 85 -39.69 -12.96 -4.22
CA ILE A 85 -39.52 -11.52 -4.06
C ILE A 85 -38.68 -10.98 -5.22
N THR A 86 -39.17 -9.95 -5.90
CA THR A 86 -38.43 -9.27 -6.97
C THR A 86 -37.23 -8.52 -6.41
N PRO A 87 -35.98 -8.86 -6.80
CA PRO A 87 -34.80 -8.21 -6.24
C PRO A 87 -34.70 -6.71 -6.56
N ARG A 88 -34.22 -5.91 -5.60
CA ARG A 88 -34.04 -4.45 -5.71
C ARG A 88 -32.63 -4.01 -5.33
N ASP A 89 -32.17 -2.85 -5.80
CA ASP A 89 -30.90 -2.25 -5.36
C ASP A 89 -31.03 -1.61 -3.98
N HIS A 90 -29.94 -1.60 -3.23
CA HIS A 90 -29.93 -1.11 -1.86
C HIS A 90 -30.03 0.41 -1.78
N LEU A 91 -29.63 1.14 -2.81
CA LEU A 91 -29.61 2.61 -2.77
C LEU A 91 -31.03 3.19 -2.77
N ARG A 92 -31.90 2.70 -3.68
CA ARG A 92 -33.33 3.05 -3.68
C ARG A 92 -34.07 2.47 -2.47
N CYS A 93 -33.66 1.30 -1.97
CA CYS A 93 -34.15 0.77 -0.71
C CYS A 93 -33.80 1.68 0.49
N GLY A 94 -32.59 2.25 0.52
CA GLY A 94 -32.15 3.18 1.56
C GLY A 94 -32.94 4.49 1.55
N TRP A 95 -33.21 5.04 0.36
CA TRP A 95 -34.13 6.17 0.20
C TRP A 95 -35.50 5.91 0.79
N ARG A 96 -36.05 4.71 0.55
CA ARG A 96 -37.35 4.36 1.11
C ARG A 96 -37.29 4.17 2.63
N TRP A 97 -36.26 3.49 3.14
CA TRP A 97 -36.06 3.34 4.58
C TRP A 97 -36.11 4.70 5.30
N LEU A 98 -35.46 5.73 4.74
CA LEU A 98 -35.46 7.09 5.28
C LEU A 98 -36.85 7.76 5.34
N LYS A 99 -37.82 7.28 4.54
CA LYS A 99 -39.15 7.89 4.38
C LYS A 99 -40.28 7.11 5.07
N GLN A 100 -40.04 5.88 5.50
CA GLN A 100 -41.10 4.98 5.94
C GLN A 100 -41.54 5.19 7.38
N GLU A 101 -40.73 5.83 8.21
CA GLU A 101 -40.85 5.68 9.66
C GLU A 101 -40.59 6.93 10.46
N GLU A 102 -41.23 6.95 11.62
CA GLU A 102 -40.98 7.95 12.64
C GLU A 102 -39.61 7.70 13.27
N PRO A 103 -38.79 8.74 13.50
CA PRO A 103 -37.44 8.59 14.04
C PRO A 103 -37.34 7.84 15.38
N GLY A 104 -38.42 7.79 16.17
CA GLY A 104 -38.45 7.05 17.43
C GLY A 104 -38.49 5.53 17.25
N ASP A 105 -38.89 5.05 16.08
CA ASP A 105 -39.00 3.61 15.77
C ASP A 105 -37.78 3.09 15.00
N CYS A 106 -37.00 3.99 14.39
CA CYS A 106 -35.80 3.66 13.62
C CYS A 106 -34.58 3.41 14.52
N LEU A 107 -33.73 2.45 14.11
CA LEU A 107 -32.44 2.17 14.77
C LEU A 107 -32.57 1.97 16.29
N ASP A 108 -33.60 1.26 16.75
CA ASP A 108 -33.86 1.03 18.18
C ASP A 108 -34.08 2.34 18.98
N GLY A 109 -34.67 3.35 18.33
CA GLY A 109 -34.89 4.70 18.87
C GLY A 109 -33.68 5.63 18.77
N ASN A 110 -32.52 5.12 18.33
CA ASN A 110 -31.29 5.90 18.27
C ASN A 110 -31.26 6.90 17.10
N ALA A 111 -32.20 6.82 16.15
CA ALA A 111 -32.33 7.84 15.12
C ALA A 111 -32.75 9.21 15.68
N LEU A 112 -33.30 9.27 16.90
CA LEU A 112 -33.58 10.53 17.61
C LEU A 112 -32.32 11.38 17.86
N HIS A 113 -31.15 10.76 17.90
CA HIS A 113 -29.88 11.47 17.97
C HIS A 113 -29.53 12.14 16.63
N LEU A 114 -29.82 11.46 15.52
CA LEU A 114 -29.49 11.87 14.15
C LEU A 114 -30.36 13.01 13.64
N ILE A 115 -31.66 13.03 13.97
CA ILE A 115 -32.59 14.05 13.47
C ILE A 115 -32.23 15.49 13.83
N ARG A 116 -31.38 15.66 14.85
CA ARG A 116 -30.89 16.96 15.30
C ARG A 116 -29.69 17.44 14.48
N TRP A 117 -29.14 16.59 13.61
CA TRP A 117 -27.94 16.91 12.85
C TRP A 117 -28.21 17.86 11.69
N PRO A 118 -27.27 18.78 11.43
CA PRO A 118 -27.38 19.73 10.33
C PRO A 118 -27.37 19.00 8.97
N GLY A 119 -28.35 19.29 8.12
CA GLY A 119 -28.42 18.75 6.75
C GLY A 119 -28.50 17.23 6.67
N LEU A 120 -29.19 16.56 7.60
CA LEU A 120 -29.29 15.09 7.63
C LEU A 120 -29.76 14.49 6.30
N LEU A 121 -30.76 15.09 5.65
CA LEU A 121 -31.26 14.64 4.35
C LEU A 121 -30.18 14.75 3.27
N GLU A 122 -29.40 15.83 3.28
CA GLU A 122 -28.25 16.03 2.38
C GLU A 122 -27.16 15.00 2.63
N TRP A 123 -26.89 14.66 3.91
CA TRP A 123 -25.96 13.57 4.24
C TRP A 123 -26.43 12.24 3.66
N PHE A 124 -27.71 11.88 3.77
CA PHE A 124 -28.22 10.64 3.17
C PHE A 124 -28.15 10.65 1.64
N LYS A 125 -28.40 11.80 0.98
CA LYS A 125 -28.16 11.93 -0.47
C LYS A 125 -26.69 11.62 -0.84
N VAL A 126 -25.75 12.08 -0.02
CA VAL A 126 -24.32 11.78 -0.18
C VAL A 126 -24.03 10.30 0.05
N LEU A 127 -24.58 9.70 1.11
CA LEU A 127 -24.42 8.28 1.39
C LEU A 127 -24.89 7.43 0.22
N PHE A 128 -26.05 7.73 -0.36
CA PHE A 128 -26.60 6.95 -1.47
C PHE A 128 -25.92 7.21 -2.82
N ALA A 129 -24.98 8.16 -2.88
CA ALA A 129 -24.17 8.42 -4.06
C ALA A 129 -22.86 7.63 -4.10
N HIS A 130 -22.57 6.77 -3.11
CA HIS A 130 -21.27 6.09 -2.98
C HIS A 130 -20.90 5.14 -4.15
N HIS A 131 -21.86 4.77 -5.01
CA HIS A 131 -21.62 4.03 -6.28
C HIS A 131 -21.23 4.95 -7.46
N GLY A 132 -20.93 6.21 -7.20
CA GLY A 132 -20.39 7.16 -8.20
C GLY A 132 -21.40 8.12 -8.82
N ALA A 133 -22.69 8.05 -8.43
CA ALA A 133 -23.70 9.02 -8.85
C ALA A 133 -24.84 9.13 -7.83
N PRO A 134 -25.40 10.33 -7.61
CA PRO A 134 -26.64 10.50 -6.85
C PRO A 134 -27.79 9.72 -7.49
N ILE A 135 -28.66 9.17 -6.64
CA ILE A 135 -29.85 8.45 -7.08
C ILE A 135 -31.10 9.21 -6.66
N ALA A 136 -32.04 9.32 -7.59
CA ALA A 136 -33.34 9.94 -7.34
C ALA A 136 -34.20 9.09 -6.40
N GLU A 137 -35.04 9.76 -5.62
CA GLU A 137 -36.04 9.09 -4.78
C GLU A 137 -36.97 8.22 -5.65
N PRO A 138 -37.15 6.93 -5.33
CA PRO A 138 -38.08 6.07 -6.05
C PRO A 138 -39.55 6.41 -5.69
N PRO A 139 -40.52 6.16 -6.59
CA PRO A 139 -41.93 6.33 -6.28
C PRO A 139 -42.37 5.36 -5.17
N GLU A 140 -43.36 5.76 -4.37
CA GLU A 140 -43.83 5.00 -3.20
C GLU A 140 -44.23 3.54 -3.51
N THR A 141 -44.85 3.30 -4.67
CA THR A 141 -45.28 1.96 -5.11
C THR A 141 -44.11 1.00 -5.33
N TRP A 142 -42.94 1.50 -5.72
CA TRP A 142 -41.72 0.70 -5.85
C TRP A 142 -41.26 0.13 -4.51
N ALA A 143 -41.60 0.84 -3.46
CA ALA A 143 -40.94 0.81 -2.18
C ALA A 143 -41.68 -0.10 -1.18
N THR A 144 -43.01 -0.11 -1.20
CA THR A 144 -43.83 -1.14 -0.54
C THR A 144 -43.44 -2.55 -1.01
N ALA A 145 -43.11 -2.71 -2.30
CA ALA A 145 -42.64 -3.99 -2.83
C ALA A 145 -41.24 -4.40 -2.33
N ALA A 146 -40.45 -3.46 -1.79
CA ALA A 146 -39.08 -3.72 -1.35
C ALA A 146 -38.99 -4.21 0.12
N PHE A 147 -39.99 -3.87 0.95
CA PHE A 147 -40.02 -4.09 2.40
C PHE A 147 -41.12 -5.07 2.86
N ASN A 148 -41.40 -6.09 2.05
CA ASN A 148 -42.27 -7.19 2.46
C ASN A 148 -41.44 -8.28 3.13
N ASP A 149 -41.59 -8.43 4.46
CA ASP A 149 -40.89 -9.45 5.24
C ASP A 149 -41.40 -10.87 4.88
N PRO A 150 -40.51 -11.80 4.51
CA PRO A 150 -40.85 -13.22 4.48
C PRO A 150 -40.86 -13.79 5.91
N SER A 151 -41.45 -14.98 6.11
CA SER A 151 -41.57 -15.59 7.45
C SER A 151 -40.25 -15.88 8.17
N ASP A 152 -39.13 -15.95 7.44
CA ASP A 152 -37.81 -16.34 7.95
C ASP A 152 -36.78 -15.20 8.01
N TYR A 153 -37.17 -13.96 7.70
CA TYR A 153 -36.33 -12.75 7.81
C TYR A 153 -37.14 -11.60 8.39
N ASN A 154 -36.55 -10.84 9.30
CA ASN A 154 -37.20 -9.71 9.95
C ASN A 154 -36.27 -8.50 9.89
N TRP A 155 -36.48 -7.64 8.90
CA TRP A 155 -35.59 -6.50 8.70
C TRP A 155 -35.63 -5.51 9.86
N LYS A 156 -36.76 -5.38 10.58
CA LYS A 156 -36.87 -4.51 11.77
C LYS A 156 -36.00 -5.00 12.93
N ALA A 157 -35.92 -6.32 13.14
CA ALA A 157 -35.05 -6.89 14.17
C ALA A 157 -33.58 -6.60 13.87
N SER A 158 -33.18 -6.77 12.61
CA SER A 158 -31.85 -6.45 12.10
C SER A 158 -31.52 -4.96 12.19
N GLU A 159 -32.48 -4.09 11.89
CA GLU A 159 -32.32 -2.64 12.02
C GLU A 159 -32.14 -2.21 13.48
N ARG A 160 -32.93 -2.77 14.42
CA ARG A 160 -32.73 -2.51 15.85
C ARG A 160 -31.34 -2.96 16.32
N GLN A 161 -30.84 -4.09 15.82
CA GLN A 161 -29.47 -4.52 16.09
C GLN A 161 -28.43 -3.55 15.53
N MET A 162 -28.63 -3.06 14.30
CA MET A 162 -27.78 -2.04 13.69
C MET A 162 -27.77 -0.74 14.50
N GLY A 163 -28.93 -0.31 15.01
CA GLY A 163 -29.06 0.87 15.86
C GLY A 163 -28.32 0.74 17.20
N ARG A 164 -28.44 -0.40 17.88
CA ARG A 164 -27.67 -0.67 19.11
C ARG A 164 -26.17 -0.68 18.85
N ALA A 165 -25.73 -1.31 17.76
CA ALA A 165 -24.33 -1.31 17.37
C ALA A 165 -23.82 0.11 17.07
N MET A 166 -24.62 0.93 16.37
CA MET A 166 -24.29 2.32 16.07
C MET A 166 -24.06 3.14 17.34
N LEU A 167 -24.99 3.10 18.31
CA LEU A 167 -24.80 3.85 19.56
C LEU A 167 -23.61 3.32 20.38
N ALA A 168 -23.41 1.99 20.42
CA ALA A 168 -22.32 1.38 21.17
C ALA A 168 -20.93 1.72 20.59
N TRP A 169 -20.81 1.79 19.26
CA TRP A 169 -19.54 2.04 18.57
C TRP A 169 -19.25 3.52 18.34
N PHE A 170 -20.29 4.36 18.27
CA PHE A 170 -20.21 5.80 18.07
C PHE A 170 -21.01 6.54 19.14
N PRO A 171 -20.65 6.45 20.44
CA PRO A 171 -21.41 7.12 21.50
C PRO A 171 -21.50 8.65 21.32
N GLN A 172 -20.58 9.24 20.57
CA GLN A 172 -20.55 10.67 20.22
C GLN A 172 -21.82 11.13 19.52
N ILE A 173 -22.57 10.26 18.84
CA ILE A 173 -23.81 10.65 18.17
C ILE A 173 -24.83 11.25 19.15
N ALA A 174 -24.77 10.87 20.43
CA ALA A 174 -25.67 11.35 21.46
C ALA A 174 -25.42 12.81 21.86
N THR A 175 -24.20 13.31 21.68
CA THR A 175 -23.75 14.61 22.20
C THR A 175 -23.13 15.52 21.14
N ALA A 176 -22.82 15.01 19.95
CA ALA A 176 -22.18 15.72 18.87
C ALA A 176 -22.90 15.49 17.53
N ALA A 177 -22.48 16.25 16.51
CA ALA A 177 -23.02 16.19 15.16
C ALA A 177 -21.90 16.32 14.13
N PRO A 178 -22.07 15.76 12.92
CA PRO A 178 -21.17 16.07 11.81
C PRO A 178 -21.34 17.55 11.41
N PRO A 179 -20.34 18.15 10.75
CA PRO A 179 -20.48 19.49 10.18
C PRO A 179 -21.64 19.57 9.16
N GLN A 180 -22.16 20.77 8.92
CA GLN A 180 -23.16 20.99 7.87
C GLN A 180 -22.61 20.52 6.51
N PRO A 181 -23.32 19.70 5.73
CA PRO A 181 -22.87 19.20 4.43
C PRO A 181 -22.99 20.28 3.34
N VAL A 182 -22.21 21.35 3.48
CA VAL A 182 -22.03 22.32 2.39
C VAL A 182 -21.50 21.61 1.14
N PRO A 183 -21.82 22.05 -0.09
CA PRO A 183 -21.55 21.28 -1.31
C PRO A 183 -20.10 20.75 -1.43
N ARG A 184 -19.12 21.56 -1.02
CA ARG A 184 -17.70 21.18 -1.01
C ARG A 184 -17.40 20.02 -0.06
N LEU A 185 -17.92 20.08 1.17
CA LEU A 185 -17.76 19.04 2.18
C LEU A 185 -18.52 17.77 1.77
N ALA A 186 -19.75 17.91 1.28
CA ALA A 186 -20.56 16.80 0.77
C ALA A 186 -19.82 16.05 -0.34
N HIS A 187 -19.26 16.77 -1.30
CA HIS A 187 -18.49 16.18 -2.40
C HIS A 187 -17.17 15.53 -1.93
N HIS A 188 -16.45 16.19 -1.01
CA HIS A 188 -15.24 15.62 -0.43
C HIS A 188 -15.54 14.30 0.31
N PHE A 189 -16.56 14.30 1.16
CA PHE A 189 -16.97 13.13 1.92
C PHE A 189 -17.49 12.01 1.01
N ALA A 190 -18.19 12.32 -0.09
CA ALA A 190 -18.59 11.31 -1.08
C ALA A 190 -17.39 10.52 -1.62
N GLY A 191 -16.29 11.21 -1.94
CA GLY A 191 -15.05 10.57 -2.39
C GLY A 191 -14.37 9.75 -1.30
N VAL A 192 -14.34 10.25 -0.06
CA VAL A 192 -13.81 9.51 1.10
C VAL A 192 -14.63 8.24 1.35
N LEU A 193 -15.96 8.33 1.29
CA LEU A 193 -16.87 7.21 1.51
C LEU A 193 -16.71 6.13 0.42
N ALA A 194 -16.64 6.53 -0.86
CA ALA A 194 -16.42 5.57 -1.96
C ALA A 194 -15.06 4.86 -1.81
N LEU A 195 -14.00 5.59 -1.48
CA LEU A 195 -12.69 4.99 -1.20
C LEU A 195 -12.75 4.04 0.00
N ALA A 196 -13.47 4.42 1.06
CA ALA A 196 -13.63 3.60 2.26
C ALA A 196 -14.43 2.32 1.99
N ASP A 197 -15.47 2.36 1.14
CA ASP A 197 -16.20 1.17 0.71
C ASP A 197 -15.31 0.22 -0.10
N TRP A 198 -14.46 0.75 -1.00
CA TRP A 198 -13.50 -0.08 -1.74
C TRP A 198 -12.50 -0.77 -0.81
N ILE A 199 -11.94 -0.04 0.15
CA ILE A 199 -11.00 -0.62 1.12
C ILE A 199 -11.71 -1.61 2.05
N GLY A 200 -12.89 -1.25 2.58
CA GLY A 200 -13.72 -2.10 3.45
C GLY A 200 -14.32 -3.31 2.74
N SER A 201 -14.23 -3.38 1.42
CA SER A 201 -14.63 -4.53 0.60
C SER A 201 -13.47 -5.50 0.31
N ASP A 202 -12.24 -5.19 0.72
CA ASP A 202 -11.08 -6.03 0.47
C ASP A 202 -11.11 -7.29 1.35
N ARG A 203 -11.48 -8.41 0.73
CA ARG A 203 -11.63 -9.71 1.40
C ARG A 203 -10.33 -10.28 1.96
N SER A 204 -9.17 -9.81 1.49
CA SER A 204 -7.87 -10.22 2.04
C SER A 204 -7.59 -9.60 3.42
N VAL A 205 -8.30 -8.52 3.74
CA VAL A 205 -8.17 -7.76 4.98
C VAL A 205 -9.41 -8.00 5.87
N PHE A 206 -10.59 -7.77 5.29
CA PHE A 206 -11.89 -7.89 5.94
C PHE A 206 -12.51 -9.24 5.58
N GLY A 207 -12.03 -10.28 6.27
CA GLY A 207 -12.52 -11.64 6.09
C GLY A 207 -13.99 -11.78 6.47
N PHE A 208 -14.71 -12.65 5.78
CA PHE A 208 -16.14 -12.86 5.99
C PHE A 208 -16.44 -13.44 7.37
N VAL A 209 -17.34 -12.77 8.08
CA VAL A 209 -17.90 -13.16 9.36
C VAL A 209 -19.42 -13.11 9.22
N PRO A 210 -20.12 -14.27 9.19
CA PRO A 210 -21.55 -14.34 8.91
C PRO A 210 -22.42 -13.97 10.11
N ASP A 211 -22.00 -14.32 11.32
CA ASP A 211 -22.73 -14.06 12.55
C ASP A 211 -22.37 -12.70 13.15
N HIS A 212 -23.33 -12.00 13.74
CA HIS A 212 -23.10 -10.71 14.38
C HIS A 212 -22.21 -10.82 15.63
N ASP A 213 -21.18 -9.97 15.71
CA ASP A 213 -20.25 -9.81 16.82
C ASP A 213 -20.33 -8.36 17.36
N PRO A 214 -20.89 -8.15 18.57
CA PRO A 214 -20.98 -6.82 19.19
C PRO A 214 -19.63 -6.10 19.41
N HIS A 215 -18.52 -6.83 19.39
CA HIS A 215 -17.17 -6.30 19.60
C HIS A 215 -16.38 -6.09 18.29
N TYR A 216 -17.01 -6.34 17.14
CA TYR A 216 -16.36 -6.33 15.84
C TYR A 216 -15.68 -5.00 15.48
N TYR A 217 -16.25 -3.86 15.88
CA TYR A 217 -15.73 -2.55 15.48
C TYR A 217 -14.29 -2.28 15.93
N THR A 218 -13.88 -2.76 17.10
CA THR A 218 -12.47 -2.63 17.56
C THR A 218 -11.52 -3.38 16.63
N LYS A 219 -11.92 -4.57 16.16
CA LYS A 219 -11.18 -5.35 15.17
C LYS A 219 -11.14 -4.62 13.82
N ALA A 220 -12.29 -4.13 13.33
CA ALA A 220 -12.39 -3.37 12.08
C ALA A 220 -11.46 -2.14 12.07
N ARG A 221 -11.39 -1.40 13.19
CA ARG A 221 -10.46 -0.27 13.38
C ARG A 221 -8.99 -0.68 13.29
N GLY A 222 -8.63 -1.82 13.91
CA GLY A 222 -7.28 -2.38 13.81
C GLY A 222 -6.89 -2.76 12.38
N LEU A 223 -7.81 -3.45 11.67
CA LEU A 223 -7.64 -3.83 10.27
C LEU A 223 -7.55 -2.62 9.34
N ALA A 224 -8.41 -1.62 9.51
CA ALA A 224 -8.37 -0.38 8.76
C ALA A 224 -7.02 0.33 8.92
N ARG A 225 -6.51 0.50 10.15
CA ARG A 225 -5.18 1.11 10.39
C ARG A 225 -4.06 0.33 9.70
N ALA A 226 -4.06 -1.00 9.85
CA ALA A 226 -3.06 -1.85 9.22
C ALA A 226 -3.11 -1.71 7.70
N ARG A 227 -4.32 -1.73 7.12
CA ARG A 227 -4.53 -1.62 5.68
C ARG A 227 -4.13 -0.25 5.13
N LEU A 228 -4.49 0.84 5.80
CA LEU A 228 -4.12 2.20 5.39
C LEU A 228 -2.60 2.42 5.39
N ARG A 229 -1.88 1.78 6.32
CA ARG A 229 -0.40 1.74 6.30
C ARG A 229 0.14 0.85 5.18
N GLU A 230 -0.45 -0.33 4.98
CA GLU A 230 -0.03 -1.27 3.94
C GLU A 230 -0.17 -0.69 2.53
N ILE A 231 -1.27 0.01 2.24
CA ILE A 231 -1.51 0.70 0.95
C ILE A 231 -0.95 2.13 0.93
N GLN A 232 -0.31 2.55 2.02
CA GLN A 232 0.41 3.81 2.18
C GLN A 232 -0.41 5.08 1.97
N LEU A 233 -1.66 5.07 2.40
CA LEU A 233 -2.40 6.31 2.62
C LEU A 233 -1.96 6.97 3.93
N ASP A 234 -1.57 6.18 4.92
CA ASP A 234 -0.90 6.67 6.13
C ASP A 234 0.61 6.85 5.86
N THR A 235 0.99 8.06 5.48
CA THR A 235 2.36 8.44 5.13
C THR A 235 3.14 9.03 6.32
N ALA A 236 2.70 8.83 7.56
CA ALA A 236 3.39 9.33 8.75
C ALA A 236 4.92 9.03 8.82
N PRO A 237 5.46 7.96 8.18
CA PRO A 237 6.92 7.76 8.11
C PRO A 237 7.64 8.59 7.03
N ALA A 238 6.93 9.15 6.04
CA ALA A 238 7.54 9.84 4.92
C ALA A 238 7.86 11.30 5.30
N THR A 239 9.14 11.61 5.38
CA THR A 239 9.69 12.98 5.37
C THR A 239 10.62 13.09 4.17
N LEU A 240 10.56 14.19 3.42
CA LEU A 240 11.57 14.54 2.43
C LEU A 240 12.85 14.85 3.23
N ARG A 241 13.83 13.95 3.14
CA ARG A 241 15.14 14.15 3.75
C ARG A 241 16.06 14.79 2.72
N GLY A 242 16.25 16.09 2.81
CA GLY A 242 17.13 16.87 1.93
C GLY A 242 16.51 18.18 1.46
N ARG A 243 17.33 19.05 0.87
CA ARG A 243 16.81 20.21 0.13
C ARG A 243 16.20 19.71 -1.17
N ALA A 244 15.05 20.25 -1.56
CA ALA A 244 14.42 20.06 -2.86
C ALA A 244 15.18 20.86 -3.93
N ASP A 245 16.45 20.54 -4.09
CA ASP A 245 17.28 21.05 -5.17
C ASP A 245 17.02 20.29 -6.46
N TRP A 246 17.51 20.84 -7.58
CA TRP A 246 17.33 20.24 -8.90
C TRP A 246 17.94 18.82 -8.98
N SER A 247 19.04 18.58 -8.27
CA SER A 247 19.74 17.29 -8.22
C SER A 247 18.92 16.18 -7.55
N LEU A 248 17.92 16.52 -6.73
CA LEU A 248 16.98 15.55 -6.19
C LEU A 248 16.14 14.86 -7.29
N LEU A 249 15.95 15.52 -8.43
CA LEU A 249 14.92 15.17 -9.41
C LEU A 249 15.44 14.89 -10.82
N SER A 250 16.66 15.35 -11.12
CA SER A 250 17.24 15.13 -12.43
C SER A 250 18.74 14.96 -12.33
N ASP A 251 19.25 13.97 -13.07
CA ASP A 251 20.69 13.78 -13.29
C ASP A 251 21.27 14.83 -14.27
N HIS A 252 20.42 15.69 -14.85
CA HIS A 252 20.89 16.79 -15.68
C HIS A 252 21.60 17.83 -14.81
N PRO A 253 22.79 18.31 -15.22
CA PRO A 253 23.63 19.17 -14.39
C PRO A 253 23.00 20.52 -14.06
N GLN A 254 22.07 21.03 -14.89
CA GLN A 254 21.33 22.26 -14.62
C GLN A 254 19.88 22.18 -15.12
N PRO A 255 18.93 22.85 -14.43
CA PRO A 255 17.58 23.02 -14.93
C PRO A 255 17.59 23.90 -16.18
N ARG A 256 16.64 23.67 -17.06
CA ARG A 256 16.37 24.53 -18.21
C ARG A 256 15.71 25.83 -17.75
N ALA A 257 15.74 26.86 -18.60
CA ALA A 257 15.21 28.18 -18.27
C ALA A 257 13.76 28.15 -17.74
N ALA A 258 12.88 27.35 -18.36
CA ALA A 258 11.49 27.20 -17.93
C ALA A 258 11.33 26.50 -16.56
N GLN A 259 12.19 25.50 -16.26
CA GLN A 259 12.22 24.82 -14.96
C GLN A 259 12.72 25.76 -13.86
N GLN A 260 13.76 26.55 -14.17
CA GLN A 260 14.33 27.52 -13.23
C GLN A 260 13.34 28.64 -12.92
N LYS A 261 12.64 29.17 -13.93
CA LYS A 261 11.57 30.15 -13.74
C LYS A 261 10.45 29.63 -12.85
N LEU A 262 10.10 28.35 -12.95
CA LEU A 262 9.09 27.72 -12.11
C LEU A 262 9.55 27.60 -10.63
N ALA A 263 10.84 27.34 -10.39
CA ALA A 263 11.41 27.29 -9.04
C ALA A 263 11.48 28.68 -8.37
N GLU A 264 11.58 29.75 -9.16
CA GLU A 264 11.59 31.14 -8.66
C GLU A 264 10.21 31.65 -8.20
N ILE A 265 9.11 30.96 -8.57
CA ILE A 265 7.76 31.37 -8.19
C ILE A 265 7.56 31.21 -6.66
N PRO A 266 6.98 32.19 -5.96
CA PRO A 266 6.69 32.09 -4.52
C PRO A 266 5.90 30.82 -4.16
N LEU A 267 6.29 30.11 -3.10
CA LEU A 267 5.72 28.80 -2.73
C LEU A 267 4.29 28.86 -2.15
N ASP A 268 3.79 30.06 -1.85
CA ASP A 268 2.40 30.34 -1.48
C ASP A 268 1.45 30.47 -2.69
N GLU A 269 1.99 30.48 -3.92
CA GLU A 269 1.18 30.44 -5.13
C GLU A 269 0.45 29.09 -5.29
N THR A 270 -0.88 29.15 -5.31
CA THR A 270 -1.78 27.99 -5.28
C THR A 270 -2.00 27.34 -6.65
N LEU A 271 -1.77 28.08 -7.74
CA LEU A 271 -1.91 27.60 -9.12
C LEU A 271 -0.79 28.16 -9.99
N VAL A 272 0.02 27.26 -10.58
CA VAL A 272 1.07 27.60 -11.52
C VAL A 272 0.83 26.84 -12.83
N ILE A 273 0.76 27.56 -13.95
CA ILE A 273 0.59 26.98 -15.29
C ILE A 273 1.90 27.16 -16.06
N LEU A 274 2.50 26.04 -16.49
CA LEU A 274 3.72 26.03 -17.30
C LEU A 274 3.40 25.63 -18.75
N GLU A 275 3.45 26.60 -19.66
CA GLU A 275 3.30 26.39 -21.10
C GLU A 275 4.67 26.38 -21.78
N ALA A 276 5.03 25.27 -22.43
CA ALA A 276 6.30 25.10 -23.14
C ALA A 276 6.21 23.96 -24.17
N GLU A 277 7.11 23.92 -25.17
CA GLU A 277 7.10 22.89 -26.21
C GLU A 277 7.30 21.46 -25.66
N THR A 278 6.96 20.43 -26.45
CA THR A 278 7.19 19.03 -26.06
C THR A 278 8.68 18.75 -25.91
N GLY A 279 9.05 17.96 -24.89
CA GLY A 279 10.45 17.66 -24.60
C GLY A 279 11.19 18.77 -23.85
N SER A 280 10.55 19.90 -23.52
CA SER A 280 11.12 21.02 -22.73
C SER A 280 11.36 20.72 -21.24
N GLY A 281 10.93 19.54 -20.75
CA GLY A 281 11.12 19.13 -19.36
C GLY A 281 10.06 19.66 -18.37
N LYS A 282 8.82 19.85 -18.83
CA LYS A 282 7.68 20.29 -17.99
C LYS A 282 7.38 19.35 -16.82
N THR A 283 7.68 18.06 -16.98
CA THR A 283 7.39 17.03 -15.96
C THR A 283 8.33 17.20 -14.78
N GLU A 284 9.62 17.32 -15.06
CA GLU A 284 10.68 17.55 -14.08
C GLU A 284 10.47 18.90 -13.38
N ALA A 285 10.00 19.92 -14.10
CA ALA A 285 9.62 21.21 -13.52
C ALA A 285 8.51 21.03 -12.47
N ALA A 286 7.42 20.33 -12.82
CA ALA A 286 6.30 20.10 -11.92
C ALA A 286 6.69 19.26 -10.68
N LEU A 287 7.50 18.22 -10.87
CA LEU A 287 8.01 17.39 -9.77
C LEU A 287 8.97 18.18 -8.87
N TRP A 288 9.79 19.07 -9.43
CA TRP A 288 10.65 19.96 -8.67
C TRP A 288 9.89 20.95 -7.81
N ARG A 289 8.87 21.59 -8.39
CA ARG A 289 7.96 22.44 -7.63
C ARG A 289 7.23 21.69 -6.52
N PHE A 290 6.79 20.45 -6.79
CA PHE A 290 6.17 19.60 -5.78
C PHE A 290 7.12 19.30 -4.61
N ALA A 291 8.38 18.94 -4.91
CA ALA A 291 9.39 18.70 -3.88
C ALA A 291 9.68 19.96 -3.05
N MET A 292 9.73 21.15 -3.67
CA MET A 292 9.93 22.43 -2.98
C MET A 292 8.74 22.78 -2.07
N LEU A 293 7.50 22.56 -2.51
CA LEU A 293 6.30 22.76 -1.69
C LEU A 293 6.30 21.84 -0.48
N TYR A 294 6.72 20.59 -0.66
CA TYR A 294 6.85 19.64 0.43
C TYR A 294 8.03 20.01 1.36
N GLN A 295 9.16 20.48 0.83
CA GLN A 295 10.27 20.98 1.64
C GLN A 295 9.84 22.20 2.46
N LEU A 296 9.05 23.13 1.91
CA LEU A 296 8.50 24.25 2.68
C LEU A 296 7.56 23.78 3.79
N ILE A 297 6.73 22.78 3.54
CA ILE A 297 5.91 22.17 4.59
C ILE A 297 6.81 21.52 5.66
N CYS A 298 7.91 20.89 5.26
CA CYS A 298 8.93 20.38 6.18
C CYS A 298 9.68 21.50 6.90
N GLU A 299 9.90 22.66 6.30
CA GLU A 299 10.56 23.81 6.93
C GLU A 299 9.61 24.56 7.88
N LEU A 300 8.31 24.58 7.60
CA LEU A 300 7.31 25.16 8.49
C LEU A 300 6.99 24.26 9.70
N TYR A 301 7.06 22.94 9.54
CA TYR A 301 6.91 21.98 10.66
C TYR A 301 8.24 21.63 11.35
N PHE A 302 9.35 21.65 10.61
CA PHE A 302 10.67 21.16 11.01
C PHE A 302 11.82 22.09 10.54
N GLY A 303 11.62 23.40 10.35
CA GLY A 303 12.69 24.36 10.04
C GLY A 303 12.94 25.33 11.19
N ASP A 304 14.07 26.05 11.15
CA ASP A 304 14.52 26.95 12.22
C ASP A 304 13.91 28.36 12.12
N SER A 305 13.17 28.65 11.05
CA SER A 305 12.47 29.91 10.80
C SER A 305 11.12 30.02 11.51
N TRP A 306 10.69 28.96 12.20
CA TRP A 306 9.46 28.85 12.99
C TRP A 306 9.78 28.15 14.32
N ALA A 307 9.22 28.62 15.44
CA ALA A 307 9.53 28.04 16.76
C ALA A 307 8.92 26.64 16.93
N ARG A 308 9.77 25.61 17.02
CA ARG A 308 9.37 24.21 17.24
C ARG A 308 8.88 23.97 18.69
N PRO A 309 7.89 23.07 18.91
CA PRO A 309 7.45 22.71 20.25
C PRO A 309 8.54 21.94 21.04
N PRO A 310 8.69 22.16 22.36
CA PRO A 310 9.78 21.59 23.18
C PRO A 310 9.90 20.06 23.20
N LEU A 311 8.87 19.31 22.77
CA LEU A 311 8.89 17.84 22.72
C LEU A 311 9.57 17.27 21.47
N ALA A 312 9.93 18.13 20.50
CA ALA A 312 10.47 17.74 19.20
C ALA A 312 11.99 17.97 19.08
N GLU A 313 12.68 18.27 20.19
CA GLU A 313 14.14 18.41 20.22
C GLU A 313 14.80 17.06 20.59
N PRO A 314 15.80 16.58 19.82
CA PRO A 314 16.54 15.38 20.16
C PRO A 314 17.43 15.58 21.38
N GLY A 315 17.56 14.51 22.17
CA GLY A 315 18.34 14.51 23.40
C GLY A 315 19.86 14.48 23.16
N PRO A 316 20.67 14.90 24.15
CA PRO A 316 22.12 15.07 24.04
C PRO A 316 22.94 13.78 23.75
N ASP A 317 22.32 12.60 23.70
CA ASP A 317 22.99 11.31 23.59
C ASP A 317 23.05 10.73 22.15
N GLU A 318 22.43 11.38 21.15
CA GLU A 318 22.31 10.84 19.78
C GLU A 318 23.58 10.97 18.88
N GLY A 319 24.71 11.42 19.44
CA GLY A 319 25.96 11.70 18.69
C GLY A 319 27.00 10.57 18.62
N ALA A 320 26.78 9.44 19.30
CA ALA A 320 27.83 8.45 19.59
C ALA A 320 27.85 7.18 18.70
N ASP A 321 26.77 6.90 17.94
CA ASP A 321 26.48 5.55 17.45
C ASP A 321 26.53 5.35 15.92
N ASP A 322 26.47 4.08 15.50
CA ASP A 322 26.32 3.65 14.09
C ASP A 322 25.08 4.25 13.43
N LEU A 323 25.13 4.42 12.11
CA LEU A 323 24.01 4.95 11.33
C LEU A 323 23.22 3.84 10.64
N LEU A 324 21.93 4.09 10.42
CA LEU A 324 21.09 3.27 9.55
C LEU A 324 20.76 4.06 8.29
N LEU A 325 21.16 3.55 7.12
CA LEU A 325 20.72 4.03 5.83
C LEU A 325 19.50 3.21 5.39
N ILE A 326 18.36 3.87 5.27
CA ILE A 326 17.09 3.23 4.91
C ILE A 326 16.78 3.67 3.46
N ALA A 327 16.93 2.73 2.52
CA ALA A 327 16.67 2.95 1.11
C ALA A 327 15.32 2.32 0.76
N GLU A 328 14.35 3.16 0.40
CA GLU A 328 13.00 2.70 0.11
C GLU A 328 12.48 3.29 -1.19
N ALA A 329 11.87 2.46 -2.03
CA ALA A 329 11.43 2.84 -3.35
C ALA A 329 10.14 2.12 -3.75
N PHE A 330 9.33 2.79 -4.55
CA PHE A 330 8.19 2.18 -5.24
C PHE A 330 8.63 1.60 -6.57
N ALA A 331 8.51 0.28 -6.70
CA ALA A 331 8.61 -0.36 -8.00
C ALA A 331 7.22 -0.36 -8.66
N ARG A 332 7.11 0.31 -9.81
CA ARG A 332 5.89 0.34 -10.63
C ARG A 332 6.17 -0.22 -12.01
N GLY A 333 5.33 -1.15 -12.46
CA GLY A 333 5.23 -1.59 -13.86
C GLY A 333 3.97 -1.02 -14.52
N ASN A 334 3.92 -1.04 -15.86
CA ASN A 334 2.74 -0.59 -16.61
C ASN A 334 1.47 -1.33 -16.11
N SER A 335 0.63 -0.57 -15.41
CA SER A 335 -0.67 -0.98 -14.85
C SER A 335 -0.65 -1.88 -13.60
N LYS A 336 0.50 -2.08 -12.94
CA LYS A 336 0.58 -2.78 -11.64
C LYS A 336 1.60 -2.13 -10.70
N THR A 337 1.26 -2.08 -9.42
CA THR A 337 2.19 -1.73 -8.34
C THR A 337 2.90 -3.00 -7.90
N ASP A 338 4.20 -3.12 -8.15
CA ASP A 338 5.01 -4.30 -7.78
C ASP A 338 5.52 -4.22 -6.32
N GLY A 339 4.99 -3.25 -5.57
CA GLY A 339 5.15 -3.06 -4.14
C GLY A 339 6.21 -2.04 -3.76
N PHE A 340 6.24 -1.75 -2.47
CA PHE A 340 7.28 -0.97 -1.81
C PHE A 340 8.48 -1.87 -1.54
N LYS A 341 9.68 -1.42 -1.92
CA LYS A 341 10.95 -2.05 -1.56
C LYS A 341 11.54 -1.23 -0.43
N SER A 342 11.93 -1.89 0.65
CA SER A 342 12.63 -1.26 1.78
C SER A 342 13.90 -2.03 2.09
N ARG A 343 14.98 -1.30 2.32
CA ARG A 343 16.27 -1.86 2.72
C ARG A 343 16.86 -1.02 3.84
N VAL A 344 17.09 -1.66 4.97
CA VAL A 344 17.87 -1.09 6.09
C VAL A 344 19.31 -1.55 5.94
N ILE A 345 20.23 -0.60 5.88
CA ILE A 345 21.65 -0.83 5.70
C ILE A 345 22.37 -0.21 6.89
N PRO A 346 22.90 -1.02 7.82
CA PRO A 346 23.79 -0.53 8.85
C PRO A 346 25.05 0.06 8.20
N VAL A 347 25.38 1.29 8.57
CA VAL A 347 26.55 2.03 8.10
C VAL A 347 27.49 2.20 9.29
N PRO A 348 28.63 1.48 9.29
CA PRO A 348 29.64 1.64 10.33
C PRO A 348 30.20 3.06 10.36
N LYS A 349 30.49 3.58 11.55
CA LYS A 349 31.12 4.89 11.73
C LYS A 349 32.35 5.12 10.84
N ALA A 350 33.17 4.09 10.65
CA ALA A 350 34.42 4.15 9.89
C ALA A 350 34.24 4.61 8.42
N VAL A 351 33.08 4.33 7.81
CA VAL A 351 32.81 4.61 6.39
C VAL A 351 31.82 5.76 6.17
N LYS A 352 31.29 6.37 7.24
CA LYS A 352 30.28 7.44 7.17
C LYS A 352 30.67 8.62 6.27
N LYS A 353 31.96 8.97 6.22
CA LYS A 353 32.47 10.10 5.41
C LYS A 353 32.68 9.76 3.93
N THR A 354 32.84 8.48 3.59
CA THR A 354 33.21 8.01 2.25
C THR A 354 32.11 7.21 1.55
N MET A 355 31.08 6.76 2.27
CA MET A 355 30.01 5.90 1.76
C MET A 355 29.21 6.47 0.57
N LEU A 356 29.16 7.79 0.41
CA LEU A 356 28.48 8.47 -0.71
C LEU A 356 29.48 9.07 -1.73
N GLY A 357 30.77 8.71 -1.63
CA GLY A 357 31.83 9.20 -2.52
C GLY A 357 31.96 8.38 -3.81
N SER A 358 32.70 8.92 -4.78
CA SER A 358 32.98 8.26 -6.07
C SER A 358 33.64 6.90 -5.92
N GLU A 359 34.54 6.74 -4.94
CA GLU A 359 35.19 5.46 -4.62
C GLU A 359 34.17 4.38 -4.22
N ALA A 360 33.13 4.73 -3.44
CA ALA A 360 32.07 3.78 -3.08
C ALA A 360 31.27 3.33 -4.31
N VAL A 361 31.04 4.24 -5.26
CA VAL A 361 30.33 3.94 -6.52
C VAL A 361 31.12 2.97 -7.40
N GLU A 362 32.43 3.21 -7.54
CA GLU A 362 33.32 2.32 -8.31
C GLU A 362 33.37 0.93 -7.69
N LEU A 363 33.63 0.84 -6.37
CA LEU A 363 33.68 -0.43 -5.66
C LEU A 363 32.33 -1.18 -5.68
N ALA A 364 31.21 -0.46 -5.60
CA ALA A 364 29.88 -1.03 -5.72
C ALA A 364 29.62 -1.57 -7.13
N ARG A 365 30.03 -0.84 -8.18
CA ARG A 365 29.90 -1.27 -9.58
C ARG A 365 30.66 -2.57 -9.83
N ASP A 366 31.90 -2.68 -9.35
CA ASP A 366 32.70 -3.91 -9.49
C ASP A 366 32.04 -5.10 -8.79
N GLN A 367 31.42 -4.88 -7.62
CA GLN A 367 30.66 -5.92 -6.92
C GLN A 367 29.40 -6.34 -7.67
N ILE A 368 28.64 -5.39 -8.24
CA ILE A 368 27.45 -5.68 -9.05
C ILE A 368 27.83 -6.49 -10.29
N GLU A 369 28.94 -6.14 -10.96
CA GLU A 369 29.44 -6.88 -12.11
C GLU A 369 29.80 -8.32 -11.73
N LEU A 370 30.53 -8.51 -10.62
CA LEU A 370 30.84 -9.83 -10.09
C LEU A 370 29.57 -10.66 -9.84
N ILE A 371 28.61 -10.12 -9.09
CA ILE A 371 27.36 -10.81 -8.75
C ILE A 371 26.62 -11.21 -10.03
N THR A 372 26.56 -10.31 -11.02
CA THR A 372 25.94 -10.55 -12.32
C THR A 372 26.61 -11.70 -13.06
N LYS A 373 27.96 -11.72 -13.12
CA LYS A 373 28.69 -12.82 -13.78
C LYS A 373 28.45 -14.17 -13.10
N VAL A 374 28.42 -14.19 -11.76
CA VAL A 374 28.15 -15.42 -10.99
C VAL A 374 26.70 -15.89 -11.18
N ASP A 375 25.73 -14.99 -11.19
CA ASP A 375 24.33 -15.31 -11.49
C ASP A 375 24.15 -15.88 -12.90
N ILE A 376 24.82 -15.30 -13.90
CA ILE A 376 24.82 -15.82 -15.28
C ILE A 376 25.40 -17.24 -15.33
N ALA A 377 26.48 -17.51 -14.60
CA ALA A 377 27.08 -18.84 -14.52
C ALA A 377 26.10 -19.87 -13.92
N LEU A 378 25.42 -19.51 -12.81
CA LEU A 378 24.38 -20.32 -12.18
C LEU A 378 23.20 -20.58 -13.13
N ARG A 379 22.65 -19.52 -13.72
CA ARG A 379 21.55 -19.57 -14.68
C ARG A 379 21.87 -20.52 -15.82
N ASN A 380 23.03 -20.35 -16.46
CA ASN A 380 23.40 -21.15 -17.62
C ASN A 380 23.62 -22.62 -17.26
N GLY A 381 24.19 -22.90 -16.07
CA GLY A 381 24.33 -24.26 -15.56
C GLY A 381 22.99 -24.97 -15.37
N LEU A 382 22.05 -24.32 -14.68
CA LEU A 382 20.72 -24.89 -14.39
C LEU A 382 19.82 -24.98 -15.63
N ALA A 383 19.89 -23.98 -16.51
CA ALA A 383 19.13 -23.99 -17.76
C ALA A 383 19.56 -25.16 -18.67
N LEU A 384 20.84 -25.54 -18.63
CA LEU A 384 21.36 -26.69 -19.35
C LEU A 384 20.82 -28.02 -18.79
N ILE A 385 20.57 -28.12 -17.48
CA ILE A 385 19.87 -29.28 -16.90
C ILE A 385 18.44 -29.35 -17.46
N SER A 386 17.73 -28.23 -17.44
CA SER A 386 16.38 -28.16 -17.98
C SER A 386 16.31 -28.46 -19.49
N ALA A 387 17.43 -28.33 -20.20
CA ALA A 387 17.57 -28.66 -21.62
C ALA A 387 18.20 -30.05 -21.83
N GLU A 388 18.18 -30.91 -20.81
CA GLU A 388 18.66 -32.30 -20.87
C GLU A 388 20.14 -32.43 -21.26
N GLY A 389 20.93 -31.40 -20.96
CA GLY A 389 22.35 -31.32 -21.29
C GLY A 389 22.65 -30.91 -22.73
N GLU A 390 21.67 -30.41 -23.49
CA GLU A 390 21.84 -29.95 -24.88
C GLU A 390 21.78 -28.42 -24.95
N ARG A 391 22.90 -27.80 -25.33
CA ARG A 391 23.03 -26.34 -25.37
C ARG A 391 22.09 -25.71 -26.38
N ASP A 392 21.92 -26.35 -27.53
CA ASP A 392 21.09 -25.83 -28.63
C ASP A 392 19.59 -25.85 -28.32
N LYS A 393 19.19 -26.61 -27.29
CA LYS A 393 17.81 -26.69 -26.79
C LYS A 393 17.51 -25.69 -25.67
N VAL A 394 18.48 -24.90 -25.21
CA VAL A 394 18.27 -23.91 -24.14
C VAL A 394 17.46 -22.74 -24.69
N GLY A 395 16.22 -22.62 -24.24
CA GLY A 395 15.33 -21.52 -24.58
C GLY A 395 14.82 -20.74 -23.37
N LYS A 396 13.90 -19.80 -23.64
CA LYS A 396 13.28 -18.94 -22.62
C LYS A 396 12.66 -19.73 -21.45
N ALA A 397 12.02 -20.86 -21.74
CA ALA A 397 11.40 -21.73 -20.74
C ALA A 397 12.44 -22.38 -19.80
N ASN A 398 13.61 -22.74 -20.32
CA ASN A 398 14.70 -23.31 -19.54
C ASN A 398 15.29 -22.28 -18.57
N TYR A 399 15.45 -21.03 -19.02
CA TYR A 399 15.89 -19.93 -18.15
C TYR A 399 14.87 -19.61 -17.06
N ALA A 400 13.57 -19.62 -17.37
CA ALA A 400 12.51 -19.34 -16.39
C ALA A 400 12.56 -20.32 -15.20
N ARG A 401 12.89 -21.59 -15.44
CA ARG A 401 13.01 -22.63 -14.39
C ARG A 401 14.18 -22.42 -13.43
N THR A 402 15.11 -21.52 -13.76
CA THR A 402 16.26 -21.20 -12.90
C THR A 402 15.94 -20.12 -11.87
N ALA A 403 14.80 -19.42 -12.00
CA ALA A 403 14.46 -18.27 -11.17
C ALA A 403 14.56 -18.54 -9.66
N PRO A 404 14.02 -19.64 -9.10
CA PRO A 404 14.10 -19.87 -7.65
C PRO A 404 15.53 -19.99 -7.12
N ALA A 405 16.44 -20.59 -7.90
CA ALA A 405 17.85 -20.72 -7.51
C ALA A 405 18.60 -19.39 -7.62
N ARG A 406 18.24 -18.57 -8.61
CA ARG A 406 18.79 -17.22 -8.80
C ARG A 406 18.30 -16.27 -7.72
N ASP A 407 17.04 -16.36 -7.32
CA ASP A 407 16.49 -15.59 -6.20
C ASP A 407 17.21 -15.94 -4.89
N ALA A 408 17.51 -17.23 -4.66
CA ALA A 408 18.29 -17.66 -3.51
C ALA A 408 19.76 -17.15 -3.55
N LEU A 409 20.39 -17.13 -4.73
CA LEU A 409 21.71 -16.54 -4.91
C LEU A 409 21.67 -15.02 -4.69
N GLN A 410 20.64 -14.34 -5.19
CA GLN A 410 20.45 -12.91 -5.03
C GLN A 410 20.26 -12.55 -3.55
N ALA A 411 19.47 -13.31 -2.79
CA ALA A 411 19.33 -13.10 -1.36
C ALA A 411 20.67 -13.24 -0.62
N ARG A 412 21.53 -14.16 -1.05
CA ARG A 412 22.89 -14.29 -0.50
C ARG A 412 23.80 -13.13 -0.92
N ALA A 413 23.73 -12.70 -2.18
CA ALA A 413 24.45 -11.54 -2.68
C ALA A 413 24.08 -10.28 -1.88
N ASP A 414 22.78 -10.05 -1.66
CA ASP A 414 22.25 -8.93 -0.89
C ASP A 414 22.78 -8.93 0.55
N ALA A 415 22.90 -10.11 1.18
CA ALA A 415 23.43 -10.23 2.54
C ALA A 415 24.93 -9.91 2.63
N LEU A 416 25.68 -10.11 1.55
CA LEU A 416 27.13 -9.89 1.50
C LEU A 416 27.53 -8.51 0.97
N PHE A 417 26.67 -7.89 0.16
CA PHE A 417 27.01 -6.71 -0.63
C PHE A 417 27.53 -5.53 0.19
N PHE A 418 26.73 -5.05 1.15
CA PHE A 418 27.09 -3.88 1.96
C PHE A 418 28.20 -4.17 2.96
N PRO A 419 28.23 -5.31 3.70
CA PRO A 419 29.37 -5.67 4.52
C PRO A 419 30.70 -5.66 3.74
N ALA A 420 30.75 -6.27 2.55
CA ALA A 420 31.96 -6.27 1.72
C ALA A 420 32.31 -4.87 1.19
N LEU A 421 31.32 -4.05 0.86
CA LEU A 421 31.54 -2.67 0.42
C LEU A 421 32.13 -1.82 1.55
N TRP A 422 31.63 -1.99 2.78
CA TRP A 422 32.13 -1.31 3.97
C TRP A 422 33.55 -1.73 4.31
N ASP A 423 33.85 -3.03 4.28
CA ASP A 423 35.20 -3.56 4.46
C ASP A 423 36.18 -2.98 3.42
N LYS A 424 35.79 -2.86 2.15
CA LYS A 424 36.62 -2.27 1.10
C LYS A 424 36.89 -0.79 1.33
N LEU A 425 35.88 -0.02 1.71
CA LEU A 425 36.04 1.41 2.02
C LEU A 425 36.88 1.63 3.30
N ALA A 426 36.80 0.71 4.26
CA ALA A 426 37.59 0.76 5.49
C ALA A 426 39.04 0.27 5.32
N ALA A 427 39.34 -0.51 4.28
CA ALA A 427 40.64 -1.15 4.10
C ALA A 427 41.82 -0.17 3.88
N GLY A 428 41.54 1.06 3.45
CA GLY A 428 42.51 2.16 3.32
C GLY A 428 43.72 1.92 2.40
N SER A 429 43.78 0.76 1.73
CA SER A 429 44.90 0.30 0.89
C SER A 429 44.39 -0.56 -0.26
N GLU A 430 45.12 -0.56 -1.38
CA GLU A 430 44.78 -1.38 -2.56
C GLU A 430 44.85 -2.88 -2.26
N THR A 431 45.90 -3.33 -1.57
CA THR A 431 46.06 -4.73 -1.15
C THR A 431 44.92 -5.20 -0.24
N GLY A 432 44.49 -4.36 0.70
CA GLY A 432 43.34 -4.67 1.56
C GLY A 432 42.04 -4.78 0.78
N ARG A 433 41.79 -3.88 -0.18
CA ARG A 433 40.60 -3.92 -1.07
C ARG A 433 40.57 -5.20 -1.92
N LEU A 434 41.71 -5.61 -2.47
CA LEU A 434 41.85 -6.85 -3.24
C LEU A 434 41.54 -8.08 -2.38
N ALA A 435 42.01 -8.12 -1.12
CA ALA A 435 41.72 -9.23 -0.22
C ALA A 435 40.23 -9.36 0.11
N VAL A 436 39.54 -8.23 0.38
CA VAL A 436 38.08 -8.22 0.59
C VAL A 436 37.33 -8.65 -0.67
N HIS A 437 37.78 -8.19 -1.84
CA HIS A 437 37.18 -8.59 -3.12
C HIS A 437 37.32 -10.09 -3.38
N ALA A 438 38.50 -10.66 -3.16
CA ALA A 438 38.77 -12.08 -3.28
C ALA A 438 37.87 -12.94 -2.38
N ARG A 439 37.66 -12.50 -1.13
CA ARG A 439 36.73 -13.14 -0.20
C ARG A 439 35.29 -13.13 -0.73
N LEU A 440 34.80 -11.98 -1.19
CA LEU A 440 33.45 -11.87 -1.78
C LEU A 440 33.28 -12.80 -2.98
N MET A 441 34.29 -12.92 -3.86
CA MET A 441 34.25 -13.86 -4.99
C MET A 441 34.13 -15.31 -4.55
N ARG A 442 34.92 -15.73 -3.56
CA ARG A 442 34.85 -17.10 -3.03
C ARG A 442 33.49 -17.38 -2.41
N ASP A 443 32.96 -16.46 -1.61
CA ASP A 443 31.64 -16.60 -0.99
C ASP A 443 30.52 -16.69 -2.03
N MET A 444 30.57 -15.87 -3.08
CA MET A 444 29.59 -15.90 -4.18
C MET A 444 29.70 -17.18 -5.01
N ALA A 445 30.92 -17.66 -5.30
CA ALA A 445 31.13 -18.92 -6.00
C ALA A 445 30.60 -20.12 -5.20
N ALA A 446 30.87 -20.15 -3.89
CA ALA A 446 30.36 -21.17 -2.98
C ALA A 446 28.82 -21.13 -2.91
N ALA A 447 28.23 -19.94 -2.81
CA ALA A 447 26.79 -19.75 -2.79
C ALA A 447 26.11 -20.23 -4.09
N ALA A 448 26.70 -19.92 -5.25
CA ALA A 448 26.20 -20.37 -6.55
C ALA A 448 26.24 -21.90 -6.68
N ARG A 449 27.34 -22.54 -6.26
CA ARG A 449 27.43 -24.01 -6.24
C ARG A 449 26.40 -24.63 -5.31
N ALA A 450 26.23 -24.09 -4.11
CA ALA A 450 25.23 -24.58 -3.17
C ALA A 450 23.80 -24.40 -3.69
N ALA A 451 23.49 -23.27 -4.33
CA ALA A 451 22.20 -23.04 -4.99
C ALA A 451 21.97 -24.01 -6.15
N PHE A 452 23.01 -24.30 -6.93
CA PHE A 452 22.95 -25.29 -8.00
C PHE A 452 22.65 -26.68 -7.46
N GLU A 453 23.38 -27.15 -6.43
CA GLU A 453 23.16 -28.47 -5.83
C GLU A 453 21.74 -28.64 -5.30
N ARG A 454 21.18 -27.61 -4.66
CA ARG A 454 19.81 -27.65 -4.15
C ARG A 454 18.76 -27.68 -5.26
N ALA A 455 18.98 -26.91 -6.33
CA ALA A 455 17.98 -26.73 -7.37
C ALA A 455 18.00 -27.84 -8.43
N ALA A 456 19.17 -28.39 -8.76
CA ALA A 456 19.36 -29.35 -9.84
C ALA A 456 18.40 -30.56 -9.79
N PRO A 457 18.16 -31.22 -8.63
CA PRO A 457 17.25 -32.37 -8.56
C PRO A 457 15.80 -32.01 -8.90
N ALA A 458 15.35 -30.79 -8.56
CA ALA A 458 13.98 -30.34 -8.76
C ALA A 458 13.68 -29.87 -10.19
N ILE A 459 14.71 -29.69 -11.04
CA ILE A 459 14.52 -29.27 -12.42
C ILE A 459 13.97 -30.44 -13.26
N PRO A 460 12.87 -30.26 -14.00
CA PRO A 460 12.33 -31.30 -14.88
C PRO A 460 13.33 -31.67 -15.98
N CYS A 461 13.66 -32.95 -16.05
CA CYS A 461 14.58 -33.55 -17.01
C CYS A 461 14.23 -35.05 -17.13
N ALA A 462 14.18 -35.59 -18.36
CA ALA A 462 13.93 -37.01 -18.57
C ALA A 462 14.95 -37.88 -17.81
N SER A 463 14.47 -38.91 -17.11
CA SER A 463 15.30 -39.71 -16.20
C SER A 463 16.54 -40.31 -16.87
N ILE A 464 16.43 -40.73 -18.14
CA ILE A 464 17.55 -41.27 -18.93
C ILE A 464 18.62 -40.22 -19.26
N MET A 465 18.22 -38.94 -19.33
CA MET A 465 19.10 -37.82 -19.68
C MET A 465 19.73 -37.14 -18.46
N ARG A 466 19.17 -37.38 -17.26
CA ARG A 466 19.54 -36.69 -16.02
C ARG A 466 21.02 -36.76 -15.66
N PRO A 467 21.71 -37.93 -15.68
CA PRO A 467 23.14 -37.98 -15.34
C PRO A 467 24.01 -37.11 -16.26
N ARG A 468 23.70 -37.11 -17.55
CA ARG A 468 24.36 -36.27 -18.56
C ARG A 468 24.06 -34.79 -18.33
N ALA A 469 22.80 -34.46 -18.10
CA ALA A 469 22.31 -33.11 -17.91
C ALA A 469 22.95 -32.45 -16.69
N GLU A 470 22.97 -33.14 -15.54
CA GLU A 470 23.57 -32.66 -14.29
C GLU A 470 25.09 -32.49 -14.43
N THR A 471 25.79 -33.46 -15.04
CA THR A 471 27.24 -33.37 -15.29
C THR A 471 27.58 -32.17 -16.16
N ARG A 472 26.89 -32.01 -17.28
CA ARG A 472 27.12 -30.90 -18.22
C ARG A 472 26.76 -29.55 -17.62
N GLY A 473 25.65 -29.48 -16.87
CA GLY A 473 25.22 -28.29 -16.15
C GLY A 473 26.23 -27.86 -15.10
N ARG A 474 26.71 -28.80 -14.27
CA ARG A 474 27.74 -28.55 -13.24
C ARG A 474 29.05 -28.08 -13.86
N ALA A 475 29.48 -28.74 -14.94
CA ALA A 475 30.67 -28.33 -15.67
C ALA A 475 30.51 -26.94 -16.30
N ALA A 476 29.30 -26.56 -16.73
CA ALA A 476 29.04 -25.22 -17.26
C ALA A 476 29.11 -24.14 -16.16
N LEU A 477 28.51 -24.39 -14.99
CA LEU A 477 28.65 -23.51 -13.82
C LEU A 477 30.11 -23.31 -13.44
N ASN A 478 30.84 -24.41 -13.24
CA ASN A 478 32.24 -24.35 -12.80
C ASN A 478 33.16 -23.68 -13.83
N ARG A 479 32.95 -23.90 -15.13
CA ARG A 479 33.68 -23.15 -16.17
C ARG A 479 33.37 -21.65 -16.13
N GLY A 480 32.12 -21.28 -15.89
CA GLY A 480 31.73 -19.87 -15.73
C GLY A 480 32.42 -19.22 -14.54
N ILE A 481 32.41 -19.88 -13.38
CA ILE A 481 33.10 -19.41 -12.18
C ILE A 481 34.62 -19.31 -12.42
N ALA A 482 35.24 -20.34 -13.00
CA ALA A 482 36.69 -20.32 -13.26
C ALA A 482 37.11 -19.19 -14.21
N ALA A 483 36.27 -18.84 -15.19
CA ALA A 483 36.52 -17.70 -16.07
C ALA A 483 36.53 -16.36 -15.29
N ILE A 484 35.62 -16.18 -14.32
CA ILE A 484 35.57 -14.97 -13.48
C ILE A 484 36.85 -14.81 -12.65
N PHE A 485 37.34 -15.89 -12.03
CA PHE A 485 38.59 -15.88 -11.27
C PHE A 485 39.80 -15.56 -12.16
N LYS A 486 39.85 -16.15 -13.36
CA LYS A 486 40.91 -15.90 -14.34
C LYS A 486 40.92 -14.46 -14.85
N GLU A 487 39.76 -13.89 -15.14
CA GLU A 487 39.62 -12.49 -15.58
C GLU A 487 40.09 -11.50 -14.50
N SER A 488 39.99 -11.89 -13.24
CA SER A 488 40.33 -11.04 -12.09
C SER A 488 41.73 -11.30 -11.52
N ASP A 489 42.56 -12.09 -12.23
CA ASP A 489 43.91 -12.53 -11.81
C ASP A 489 43.98 -13.08 -10.38
N MET A 490 42.94 -13.83 -9.98
CA MET A 490 42.82 -14.38 -8.63
C MET A 490 42.72 -15.90 -8.64
N THR A 491 43.36 -16.55 -7.67
CA THR A 491 43.28 -17.99 -7.49
C THR A 491 42.04 -18.37 -6.68
N GLU A 492 41.38 -19.44 -7.09
CA GLU A 492 40.20 -19.96 -6.38
C GLU A 492 40.57 -20.60 -5.02
N VAL A 493 41.81 -21.10 -4.89
CA VAL A 493 42.34 -21.77 -3.69
C VAL A 493 43.04 -20.73 -2.80
N GLU A 494 42.74 -20.73 -1.49
CA GLU A 494 43.61 -20.11 -0.49
C GLU A 494 44.89 -20.93 -0.38
N HIS A 495 46.06 -20.30 -0.60
CA HIS A 495 47.22 -20.77 0.14
C HIS A 495 46.89 -20.57 1.62
N ALA A 496 46.55 -21.68 2.28
CA ALA A 496 46.41 -21.77 3.72
C ALA A 496 47.68 -21.28 4.42
#